data_AF-A0A7W6Y736-F1
#
_entry.id   AF-A0A7W6Y736-F1
#
_cell.length_a   1.000
_cell.length_b   1.000
_cell.length_c   1.000
_cell.angle_alpha   90.00
_cell.angle_beta   90.00
_cell.angle_gamma   90.00
#
_symmetry.space_group_name_H-M   'P 1'
#
loop_
_entity.id
_entity.type
_entity.pdbx_description
1 polymer ?
#
loop_
_entity_poly.entity_id
_entity_poly.type
_entity_poly.pdbx_seq_one_letter_code
_entity_poly.pdbx_strand_id
1 'polypeptide(L)'
;MPTSIHPASAGNIAPRELALVANTIDRALCTGLSERFEIVAPSQLADLTVHATVTRIVPTNKSAATVSSVASIGATAVSVPMPRIPIGLGGLAVEAEATNMLGAQMAAIVWARGADMLTTQARASAVGDAYSLSSAFGKDFSKMLVTGKDPLKGMPQVPSVRKMTAALGGKSKFEACRTFGEAPGVTGMIAGRLGLPPAWSDKGASTKQFTQPH
;
A
#
# COMPACT_ATOMS: atom_id res chain seq x y z
N MET A 1 14.88 -1.12 -1.45
CA MET A 1 13.81 -0.87 -0.46
C MET A 1 12.99 -2.12 -0.30
N PRO A 2 13.30 -2.98 0.68
CA PRO A 2 12.41 -4.07 1.05
C PRO A 2 11.53 -3.65 2.23
N THR A 3 10.24 -3.94 2.14
CA THR A 3 9.34 -3.89 3.30
C THR A 3 9.40 -5.22 4.05
N SER A 4 9.71 -5.17 5.34
CA SER A 4 9.64 -6.32 6.25
C SER A 4 8.30 -6.35 6.99
N ILE A 5 7.88 -7.54 7.42
CA ILE A 5 6.73 -7.71 8.31
C ILE A 5 7.28 -8.15 9.67
N HIS A 6 6.99 -7.39 10.73
CA HIS A 6 7.40 -7.79 12.06
C HIS A 6 6.67 -9.09 12.47
N PRO A 7 7.35 -10.09 13.06
CA PRO A 7 6.75 -11.41 13.34
C PRO A 7 5.45 -11.34 14.15
N ALA A 8 5.40 -10.44 15.15
CA ALA A 8 4.21 -10.23 15.97
C ALA A 8 2.99 -9.68 15.20
N SER A 9 3.20 -9.14 14.00
CA SER A 9 2.16 -8.54 13.16
C SER A 9 1.54 -9.55 12.18
N ALA A 10 2.18 -10.71 11.98
CA ALA A 10 1.72 -11.72 11.04
C ALA A 10 0.43 -12.43 11.52
N GLY A 11 0.31 -12.72 12.83
CA GLY A 11 -0.83 -13.42 13.40
C GLY A 11 -1.19 -14.70 12.62
N ASN A 12 -2.48 -14.88 12.31
CA ASN A 12 -2.99 -15.98 11.47
C ASN A 12 -3.17 -15.59 9.98
N ILE A 13 -2.47 -14.55 9.51
CA ILE A 13 -2.57 -14.09 8.12
C ILE A 13 -1.73 -14.99 7.22
N ALA A 14 -2.28 -15.40 6.08
CA ALA A 14 -1.56 -16.24 5.14
C ALA A 14 -0.30 -15.52 4.60
N PRO A 15 0.85 -16.21 4.43
CA PRO A 15 2.09 -15.60 3.95
C PRO A 15 1.93 -14.82 2.64
N ARG A 16 1.09 -15.33 1.73
CA ARG A 16 0.78 -14.66 0.46
C ARG A 16 0.05 -13.32 0.65
N GLU A 17 -0.85 -13.22 1.64
CA GLU A 17 -1.55 -11.98 1.96
C GLU A 17 -0.59 -10.95 2.57
N LEU A 18 0.34 -11.39 3.43
CA LEU A 18 1.41 -10.54 3.97
C LEU A 18 2.33 -10.01 2.87
N ALA A 19 2.74 -10.87 1.94
CA ALA A 19 3.55 -10.49 0.79
C ALA A 19 2.84 -9.45 -0.10
N LEU A 20 1.52 -9.52 -0.26
CA LEU A 20 0.76 -8.51 -1.01
C LEU A 20 0.79 -7.14 -0.33
N VAL A 21 0.68 -7.08 0.99
CA VAL A 21 0.79 -5.83 1.76
C VAL A 21 2.18 -5.22 1.60
N ALA A 22 3.24 -6.03 1.79
CA ALA A 22 4.63 -5.58 1.62
C ALA A 22 4.91 -5.08 0.19
N ASN A 23 4.56 -5.87 -0.83
CA ASN A 23 4.73 -5.48 -2.24
C ASN A 23 3.98 -4.18 -2.58
N THR A 24 2.80 -3.98 -2.01
CA THR A 24 2.03 -2.75 -2.24
C THR A 24 2.70 -1.53 -1.60
N ILE A 25 3.31 -1.69 -0.42
CA ILE A 25 4.10 -0.65 0.22
C ILE A 25 5.33 -0.34 -0.64
N ASP A 26 6.11 -1.34 -1.02
CA ASP A 26 7.33 -1.16 -1.82
C ASP A 26 7.03 -0.50 -3.17
N ARG A 27 5.97 -0.92 -3.84
CA ARG A 27 5.49 -0.32 -5.09
C ARG A 27 5.11 1.15 -4.92
N ALA A 28 4.41 1.49 -3.84
CA ALA A 28 4.02 2.86 -3.55
C ALA A 28 5.21 3.76 -3.21
N LEU A 29 6.16 3.26 -2.41
CA LEU A 29 7.41 3.95 -2.08
C LEU A 29 8.26 4.18 -3.32
N CYS A 30 8.51 3.13 -4.11
CA CYS A 30 9.29 3.23 -5.33
C CYS A 30 8.69 4.26 -6.30
N THR A 31 7.37 4.22 -6.51
CA THR A 31 6.68 5.18 -7.40
C THR A 31 6.77 6.61 -6.87
N GLY A 32 6.57 6.81 -5.57
CA GLY A 32 6.59 8.13 -4.96
C GLY A 32 7.99 8.76 -4.92
N LEU A 33 9.02 7.95 -4.67
CA LEU A 33 10.41 8.42 -4.61
C LEU A 33 11.01 8.66 -5.99
N SER A 34 10.61 7.87 -6.99
CA SER A 34 11.02 8.08 -8.39
C SER A 34 10.63 9.45 -8.95
N GLU A 35 9.81 10.24 -8.23
CA GLU A 35 9.50 11.62 -8.62
C GLU A 35 10.70 12.57 -8.51
N ARG A 36 11.65 12.31 -7.60
CA ARG A 36 12.84 13.15 -7.38
C ARG A 36 14.14 12.39 -7.16
N PHE A 37 14.06 11.10 -6.86
CA PHE A 37 15.21 10.23 -6.65
C PHE A 37 15.37 9.27 -7.83
N GLU A 38 16.62 8.95 -8.14
CA GLU A 38 16.93 7.83 -9.02
C GLU A 38 16.83 6.53 -8.21
N ILE A 39 16.07 5.56 -8.71
CA ILE A 39 15.94 4.24 -8.08
C ILE A 39 16.98 3.32 -8.70
N VAL A 40 17.95 2.92 -7.88
CA VAL A 40 19.04 2.03 -8.30
C VAL A 40 18.76 0.57 -7.92
N ALA A 41 19.42 -0.35 -8.62
CA ALA A 41 19.34 -1.77 -8.30
C ALA A 41 19.99 -2.08 -6.94
N PRO A 42 19.62 -3.17 -6.24
CA PRO A 42 20.23 -3.54 -4.95
C PRO A 42 21.74 -3.74 -4.98
N SER A 43 22.31 -4.02 -6.16
CA SER A 43 23.75 -4.19 -6.37
C SER A 43 24.51 -2.88 -6.59
N GLN A 44 23.81 -1.75 -6.67
CA GLN A 44 24.39 -0.43 -6.89
C GLN A 44 24.38 0.37 -5.57
N LEU A 45 25.35 1.27 -5.43
CA LEU A 45 25.40 2.18 -4.30
C LEU A 45 24.24 3.18 -4.37
N ALA A 46 23.60 3.42 -3.23
CA ALA A 46 22.53 4.39 -3.08
C ALA A 46 22.91 5.42 -2.01
N ASP A 47 22.75 6.71 -2.31
CA ASP A 47 22.97 7.79 -1.34
C ASP A 47 22.00 7.70 -0.15
N LEU A 48 20.81 7.14 -0.40
CA LEU A 48 19.74 6.91 0.57
C LEU A 48 19.15 5.51 0.38
N THR A 49 19.05 4.76 1.48
CA THR A 49 18.35 3.47 1.55
C THR A 49 17.12 3.63 2.42
N VAL A 50 15.95 3.22 1.91
CA VAL A 50 14.72 3.15 2.71
C VAL A 50 14.43 1.73 3.13
N HIS A 51 14.07 1.59 4.41
CA HIS A 51 13.48 0.40 4.98
C HIS A 51 12.09 0.74 5.53
N ALA A 52 11.15 -0.17 5.37
CA ALA A 52 9.84 -0.10 6.00
C ALA A 52 9.55 -1.42 6.71
N THR A 53 8.91 -1.34 7.87
CA THR A 53 8.55 -2.48 8.70
C THR A 53 7.09 -2.36 9.07
N VAL A 54 6.26 -3.31 8.64
CA VAL A 54 4.88 -3.42 9.12
C VAL A 54 4.92 -3.93 10.55
N THR A 55 4.56 -3.07 11.50
CA THR A 55 4.58 -3.36 12.94
C THR A 55 3.23 -3.81 13.47
N ARG A 56 2.14 -3.58 12.74
CA ARG A 56 0.83 -4.14 13.07
C ARG A 56 -0.10 -4.23 11.86
N ILE A 57 -0.82 -5.35 11.76
CA ILE A 57 -1.99 -5.49 10.90
C ILE A 57 -3.18 -5.79 11.82
N VAL A 58 -4.24 -4.97 11.72
CA VAL A 58 -5.53 -5.30 12.31
C VAL A 58 -6.35 -5.98 11.22
N PRO A 59 -6.71 -7.28 11.38
CA PRO A 59 -7.42 -8.01 10.34
C PRO A 59 -8.80 -7.42 10.05
N THR A 60 -9.16 -7.30 8.78
CA THR A 60 -10.53 -7.01 8.35
C THR A 60 -11.41 -8.24 8.59
N ASN A 61 -12.61 -8.06 9.13
CA ASN A 61 -13.53 -9.18 9.34
C ASN A 61 -14.12 -9.65 8.00
N LYS A 62 -13.75 -10.87 7.58
CA LYS A 62 -14.17 -11.50 6.32
C LYS A 62 -15.69 -11.69 6.24
N SER A 63 -16.38 -12.01 7.34
CA SER A 63 -17.82 -12.31 7.32
C SER A 63 -18.68 -11.05 7.19
N ALA A 64 -18.24 -9.93 7.76
CA ALA A 64 -18.90 -8.63 7.59
C ALA A 64 -18.68 -8.05 6.17
N ALA A 65 -17.52 -8.32 5.56
CA ALA A 65 -17.19 -7.85 4.22
C ALA A 65 -18.07 -8.50 3.12
N THR A 66 -18.50 -9.75 3.28
CA THR A 66 -19.33 -10.47 2.29
C THR A 66 -20.77 -9.95 2.22
N VAL A 67 -21.34 -9.47 3.33
CA VAL A 67 -22.72 -8.94 3.37
C VAL A 67 -22.82 -7.58 2.69
N SER A 68 -21.74 -6.78 2.74
CA SER A 68 -21.72 -5.42 2.16
C SER A 68 -21.68 -5.40 0.62
N SER A 69 -21.29 -6.52 -0.02
CA SER A 69 -21.24 -6.64 -1.49
C SER A 69 -22.60 -6.85 -2.15
N VAL A 70 -23.65 -7.22 -1.39
CA VAL A 70 -24.98 -7.51 -1.97
C VAL A 70 -25.84 -6.24 -2.08
N ALA A 71 -25.58 -5.23 -1.24
CA ALA A 71 -26.28 -3.95 -1.29
C ALA A 71 -25.87 -3.07 -2.49
N SER A 72 -24.75 -3.37 -3.16
CA SER A 72 -24.19 -2.56 -4.25
C SER A 72 -24.73 -2.92 -5.65
N ILE A 73 -25.55 -3.96 -5.78
CA ILE A 73 -26.08 -4.43 -7.09
C ILE A 73 -27.32 -3.62 -7.53
N GLY A 74 -27.97 -2.87 -6.63
CA GLY A 74 -29.21 -2.16 -6.93
C GLY A 74 -29.12 -0.67 -7.27
N ALA A 75 -27.96 -0.02 -7.11
CA ALA A 75 -27.83 1.43 -7.31
C ALA A 75 -27.23 1.75 -8.68
N THR A 76 -28.03 2.45 -9.47
CA THR A 76 -27.78 2.98 -10.82
C THR A 76 -26.44 3.71 -10.97
N ALA A 77 -26.02 3.86 -12.23
CA ALA A 77 -24.79 4.41 -12.82
C ALA A 77 -24.21 5.76 -12.29
N VAL A 78 -24.57 6.21 -11.10
CA VAL A 78 -24.00 7.40 -10.46
C VAL A 78 -22.90 6.94 -9.49
N SER A 79 -21.70 7.47 -9.67
CA SER A 79 -20.50 7.18 -8.87
C SER A 79 -20.59 7.76 -7.46
N VAL A 80 -21.62 7.41 -6.69
CA VAL A 80 -21.73 7.80 -5.28
C VAL A 80 -20.92 6.79 -4.46
N PRO A 81 -19.91 7.21 -3.68
CA PRO A 81 -19.24 6.33 -2.74
C PRO A 81 -20.26 5.85 -1.71
N MET A 82 -20.68 4.58 -1.80
CA MET A 82 -21.58 4.01 -0.80
C MET A 82 -20.77 3.73 0.48
N PRO A 83 -21.13 4.35 1.61
CA PRO A 83 -20.43 4.12 2.87
C PRO A 83 -20.54 2.64 3.28
N ARG A 84 -19.41 2.00 3.62
CA ARG A 84 -19.42 0.61 4.09
C ARG A 84 -19.88 0.53 5.54
N ILE A 85 -20.46 -0.60 5.97
CA ILE A 85 -20.86 -0.82 7.37
C ILE A 85 -19.60 -0.75 8.29
N PRO A 86 -19.65 -0.05 9.44
CA PRO A 86 -18.48 0.16 10.33
C PRO A 86 -18.09 -1.07 11.15
N ILE A 87 -18.33 -2.28 10.66
CA ILE A 87 -18.09 -3.51 11.41
C ILE A 87 -16.88 -4.23 10.83
N GLY A 88 -15.91 -4.54 11.70
CA GLY A 88 -14.73 -5.32 11.31
C GLY A 88 -13.72 -4.55 10.46
N LEU A 89 -13.61 -3.23 10.68
CA LEU A 89 -12.59 -2.39 10.06
C LEU A 89 -11.20 -2.87 10.47
N GLY A 90 -10.34 -3.08 9.49
CA GLY A 90 -8.93 -3.38 9.68
C GLY A 90 -8.08 -2.11 9.80
N GLY A 91 -6.78 -2.30 9.84
CA GLY A 91 -5.83 -1.21 10.05
C GLY A 91 -4.41 -1.65 9.77
N LEU A 92 -3.54 -0.66 9.61
CA LEU A 92 -2.13 -0.86 9.29
C LEU A 92 -1.28 0.12 10.11
N ALA A 93 -0.24 -0.41 10.75
CA ALA A 93 0.85 0.36 11.33
C ALA A 93 2.17 -0.03 10.66
N VAL A 94 2.95 0.98 10.27
CA VAL A 94 4.23 0.84 9.57
C VAL A 94 5.22 1.83 10.18
N GLU A 95 6.42 1.35 10.43
CA GLU A 95 7.58 2.18 10.72
C GLU A 95 8.45 2.23 9.48
N ALA A 96 9.00 3.38 9.15
CA ALA A 96 9.96 3.46 8.06
C ALA A 96 11.02 4.50 8.32
N GLU A 97 12.19 4.23 7.75
CA GLU A 97 13.36 5.08 7.85
C GLU A 97 14.07 5.19 6.50
N ALA A 98 14.77 6.31 6.32
CA ALA A 98 15.73 6.50 5.26
C ALA A 98 17.10 6.74 5.90
N THR A 99 18.08 5.93 5.53
CA THR A 99 19.46 6.00 6.03
C THR A 99 20.40 6.36 4.88
N ASN A 100 21.46 7.11 5.17
CA ASN A 100 22.50 7.38 4.18
C ASN A 100 23.53 6.23 4.12
N MET A 101 24.54 6.36 3.24
CA MET A 101 25.61 5.37 3.09
C MET A 101 26.42 5.10 4.38
N LEU A 102 26.40 6.03 5.34
CA LEU A 102 27.08 5.88 6.65
C LEU A 102 26.19 5.23 7.71
N GLY A 103 24.95 4.86 7.35
CA GLY A 103 23.95 4.32 8.28
C GLY A 103 23.28 5.39 9.14
N ALA A 104 23.53 6.68 8.92
CA ALA A 104 22.87 7.73 9.68
C ALA A 104 21.41 7.88 9.20
N GLN A 105 20.47 7.89 10.13
CA GLN A 105 19.05 8.09 9.84
C GLN A 105 18.79 9.54 9.44
N MET A 106 18.38 9.73 8.19
CA MET A 106 18.07 11.05 7.59
C MET A 106 16.59 11.40 7.71
N ALA A 107 15.73 10.41 7.85
CA ALA A 107 14.30 10.57 8.04
C ALA A 107 13.71 9.31 8.66
N ALA A 108 12.66 9.46 9.46
CA ALA A 108 11.84 8.35 9.94
C ALA A 108 10.38 8.77 10.15
N ILE A 109 9.48 7.80 10.05
CA ILE A 109 8.07 7.97 10.37
C ILE A 109 7.54 6.73 11.09
N VAL A 110 6.70 6.97 12.10
CA VAL A 110 5.76 5.98 12.63
C VAL A 110 4.39 6.35 12.10
N TRP A 111 3.81 5.47 11.29
CA TRP A 111 2.55 5.72 10.60
C TRP A 111 1.54 4.65 11.02
N ALA A 112 0.35 5.08 11.43
CA ALA A 112 -0.74 4.17 11.72
C ALA A 112 -2.07 4.79 11.27
N ARG A 113 -2.89 4.00 10.58
CA ARG A 113 -4.28 4.36 10.27
C ARG A 113 -5.19 3.15 10.38
N GLY A 114 -6.40 3.39 10.87
CA GLY A 114 -7.53 2.48 10.72
C GLY A 114 -8.25 2.75 9.41
N ALA A 115 -8.87 1.72 8.85
CA ALA A 115 -9.80 1.91 7.76
C ALA A 115 -11.10 2.56 8.25
N ASP A 116 -11.73 3.39 7.43
CA ASP A 116 -12.95 4.12 7.75
C ASP A 116 -14.07 3.84 6.74
N MET A 117 -15.32 4.15 7.11
CA MET A 117 -16.49 3.84 6.27
C MET A 117 -16.53 4.60 4.94
N LEU A 118 -15.80 5.72 4.87
CA LEU A 118 -15.93 6.72 3.81
C LEU A 118 -14.86 6.59 2.73
N THR A 119 -13.62 6.27 3.12
CA THR A 119 -12.48 6.29 2.20
C THR A 119 -11.95 4.90 1.85
N THR A 120 -12.41 3.86 2.54
CA THR A 120 -11.96 2.47 2.32
C THR A 120 -13.10 1.54 1.89
N GLN A 121 -12.88 0.75 0.85
CA GLN A 121 -13.85 -0.24 0.37
C GLN A 121 -13.65 -1.56 1.12
N ALA A 122 -14.74 -2.17 1.60
CA ALA A 122 -14.67 -3.48 2.24
C ALA A 122 -14.18 -4.52 1.21
N ARG A 123 -13.25 -5.39 1.59
CA ARG A 123 -12.82 -6.54 0.77
C ARG A 123 -12.92 -7.81 1.60
N ALA A 124 -13.34 -8.91 0.97
CA ALA A 124 -13.44 -10.24 1.57
C ALA A 124 -12.06 -10.89 1.80
N SER A 125 -11.17 -10.20 2.51
CA SER A 125 -9.80 -10.62 2.82
C SER A 125 -9.40 -10.09 4.19
N ALA A 126 -8.61 -10.86 4.94
CA ALA A 126 -8.13 -10.44 6.27
C ALA A 126 -7.23 -9.20 6.18
N VAL A 127 -6.59 -8.97 5.03
CA VAL A 127 -5.69 -7.84 4.79
C VAL A 127 -6.31 -6.77 3.88
N GLY A 128 -7.61 -6.85 3.58
CA GLY A 128 -8.26 -5.96 2.61
C GLY A 128 -8.05 -4.47 2.89
N ASP A 129 -8.16 -4.09 4.16
CA ASP A 129 -7.93 -2.73 4.63
C ASP A 129 -6.45 -2.37 4.69
N ALA A 130 -5.63 -3.25 5.24
CA ALA A 130 -4.19 -3.05 5.29
C ALA A 130 -3.60 -2.83 3.88
N TYR A 131 -4.00 -3.65 2.91
CA TYR A 131 -3.65 -3.51 1.50
C TYR A 131 -4.08 -2.15 0.92
N SER A 132 -5.27 -1.66 1.26
CA SER A 132 -5.73 -0.34 0.83
C SER A 132 -4.91 0.79 1.43
N LEU A 133 -4.54 0.65 2.70
CA LEU A 133 -3.78 1.64 3.47
C LEU A 133 -2.30 1.69 3.06
N SER A 134 -1.74 0.58 2.55
CA SER A 134 -0.34 0.50 2.08
C SER A 134 0.04 1.63 1.11
N SER A 135 -0.84 1.96 0.15
CA SER A 135 -0.57 3.05 -0.79
C SER A 135 -0.60 4.44 -0.15
N ALA A 136 -1.44 4.65 0.86
CA ALA A 136 -1.51 5.91 1.60
C ALA A 136 -0.23 6.13 2.42
N PHE A 137 0.24 5.09 3.11
CA PHE A 137 1.53 5.10 3.78
C PHE A 137 2.68 5.45 2.82
N GLY A 138 2.80 4.71 1.71
CA GLY A 138 3.90 4.93 0.76
C GLY A 138 3.90 6.33 0.16
N LYS A 139 2.71 6.90 -0.09
CA LYS A 139 2.55 8.29 -0.55
C LYS A 139 3.02 9.30 0.51
N ASP A 140 2.63 9.12 1.76
CA ASP A 140 2.95 10.04 2.85
C ASP A 140 4.46 10.05 3.13
N PHE A 141 5.10 8.87 3.26
CA PHE A 141 6.54 8.79 3.51
C PHE A 141 7.37 9.28 2.32
N SER A 142 6.99 8.90 1.09
CA SER A 142 7.68 9.40 -0.11
C SER A 142 7.57 10.92 -0.23
N LYS A 143 6.40 11.50 0.08
CA LYS A 143 6.23 12.95 0.09
C LYS A 143 7.15 13.62 1.12
N MET A 144 7.30 13.03 2.31
CA MET A 144 8.21 13.55 3.32
C MET A 144 9.65 13.60 2.79
N LEU A 145 10.13 12.51 2.19
CA LEU A 145 11.48 12.44 1.62
C LEU A 145 11.68 13.38 0.43
N VAL A 146 10.68 13.47 -0.45
CA VAL A 146 10.73 14.30 -1.66
C VAL A 146 10.64 15.80 -1.36
N THR A 147 9.94 16.19 -0.29
CA THR A 147 9.64 17.60 0.01
C THR A 147 10.29 18.14 1.28
N GLY A 148 10.82 17.27 2.14
CA GLY A 148 11.32 17.62 3.47
C GLY A 148 10.23 18.08 4.46
N LYS A 149 8.95 17.93 4.12
CA LYS A 149 7.82 18.40 4.95
C LYS A 149 7.19 17.24 5.71
N ASP A 150 6.80 17.50 6.96
CA ASP A 150 6.01 16.56 7.76
C ASP A 150 4.71 16.18 7.01
N PRO A 151 4.52 14.90 6.65
CA PRO A 151 3.37 14.46 5.88
C PRO A 151 2.11 14.30 6.74
N LEU A 152 2.26 14.30 8.08
CA LEU A 152 1.18 14.18 9.04
C LEU A 152 0.62 15.56 9.46
N LYS A 153 1.41 16.62 9.28
CA LYS A 153 1.00 18.01 9.55
C LYS A 153 0.74 18.78 8.25
N GLY A 154 -0.53 18.93 7.88
CA GLY A 154 -0.94 19.82 6.79
C GLY A 154 -2.33 19.52 6.23
N MET A 155 -2.90 20.48 5.49
CA MET A 155 -4.15 20.26 4.77
C MET A 155 -3.98 19.17 3.70
N PRO A 156 -5.01 18.32 3.44
CA PRO A 156 -4.98 17.32 2.39
C PRO A 156 -4.64 17.98 1.05
N GLN A 157 -3.46 17.68 0.50
CA GLN A 157 -3.09 18.20 -0.81
C GLN A 157 -3.79 17.41 -1.91
N VAL A 158 -4.47 18.14 -2.80
CA VAL A 158 -5.07 17.58 -4.00
C VAL A 158 -3.96 16.88 -4.81
N PRO A 159 -4.09 15.57 -5.09
CA PRO A 159 -3.08 14.86 -5.85
C PRO A 159 -2.95 15.45 -7.27
N SER A 160 -1.74 15.49 -7.81
CA SER A 160 -1.54 15.94 -9.19
C SER A 160 -2.22 14.96 -10.17
N VAL A 161 -2.61 15.45 -11.35
CA VAL A 161 -3.23 14.63 -12.41
C VAL A 161 -2.36 13.41 -12.73
N ARG A 162 -1.03 13.57 -12.72
CA ARG A 162 -0.04 12.49 -12.92
C ARG A 162 -0.15 11.37 -11.86
N LYS A 163 -0.37 11.73 -10.59
CA LYS A 163 -0.57 10.77 -9.48
C LYS A 163 -1.89 10.03 -9.61
N MET A 164 -2.94 10.70 -10.09
CA MET A 164 -4.22 10.05 -10.36
C MET A 164 -4.10 9.04 -11.50
N THR A 165 -3.40 9.37 -12.60
CA THR A 165 -3.21 8.43 -13.72
C THR A 165 -2.41 7.19 -13.32
N ALA A 166 -1.36 7.36 -12.51
CA ALA A 166 -0.57 6.23 -12.00
C ALA A 166 -1.38 5.36 -11.02
N ALA A 167 -2.18 5.97 -10.13
CA ALA A 167 -3.06 5.24 -9.21
C ALA A 167 -4.19 4.47 -9.94
N LEU A 168 -4.60 4.94 -11.12
CA LEU A 168 -5.59 4.27 -11.99
C LEU A 168 -4.98 3.17 -12.88
N GLY A 169 -3.71 2.80 -12.67
CA GLY A 169 -3.04 1.74 -13.43
C GLY A 169 -2.51 2.18 -14.79
N GLY A 170 -2.29 3.49 -15.00
CA GLY A 170 -1.40 3.92 -16.08
C GLY A 170 -0.03 3.26 -15.89
N LYS A 171 0.55 2.73 -16.97
CA LYS A 171 1.89 2.10 -16.95
C LYS A 171 2.83 2.98 -16.11
N SER A 172 3.40 2.43 -15.04
CA SER A 172 4.43 3.14 -14.28
C SER A 172 5.51 3.56 -15.28
N LYS A 173 5.79 4.86 -15.36
CA LYS A 173 6.89 5.38 -16.19
C LYS A 173 8.25 4.89 -15.68
N PHE A 174 8.27 4.34 -14.47
CA PHE A 174 9.46 3.90 -13.74
C PHE A 174 9.54 2.38 -13.77
N GLU A 175 10.23 1.85 -14.79
CA GLU A 175 10.44 0.42 -15.03
C GLU A 175 11.07 -0.29 -13.83
N ALA A 176 11.95 0.39 -13.10
CA ALA A 176 12.58 -0.11 -11.88
C ALA A 176 11.55 -0.59 -10.83
N CYS A 177 10.38 0.05 -10.74
CA CYS A 177 9.36 -0.30 -9.75
C CYS A 177 8.54 -1.55 -10.11
N ARG A 178 8.62 -2.07 -11.35
CA ARG A 178 7.87 -3.27 -11.75
C ARG A 178 8.32 -4.52 -11.00
N THR A 179 9.52 -4.51 -10.39
CA THR A 179 9.99 -5.62 -9.55
C THR A 179 9.07 -5.89 -8.37
N PHE A 180 8.32 -4.88 -7.88
CA PHE A 180 7.37 -5.01 -6.78
C PHE A 180 5.94 -5.38 -7.25
N GLY A 181 5.79 -5.74 -8.53
CA GLY A 181 4.51 -6.02 -9.17
C GLY A 181 3.88 -4.79 -9.83
N GLU A 182 2.89 -5.03 -10.69
CA GLU A 182 2.14 -3.97 -11.35
C GLU A 182 0.87 -3.65 -10.55
N ALA A 183 0.56 -2.36 -10.38
CA ALA A 183 -0.68 -1.96 -9.73
C ALA A 183 -1.88 -2.52 -10.53
N PRO A 184 -2.91 -3.07 -9.85
CA PRO A 184 -4.01 -3.75 -10.53
C PRO A 184 -4.92 -2.82 -11.34
N GLY A 185 -4.71 -1.49 -11.25
CA GLY A 185 -5.35 -0.49 -12.10
C GLY A 185 -6.87 -0.50 -12.07
N VAL A 186 -7.49 -0.25 -13.22
CA VAL A 186 -8.95 -0.26 -13.40
C VAL A 186 -9.57 -1.60 -12.96
N THR A 187 -8.91 -2.73 -13.23
CA THR A 187 -9.35 -4.06 -12.77
C THR A 187 -9.39 -4.14 -11.25
N GLY A 188 -8.36 -3.63 -10.57
CA GLY A 188 -8.33 -3.54 -9.10
C GLY A 188 -9.38 -2.61 -8.53
N MET A 189 -9.72 -1.53 -9.23
CA MET A 189 -10.81 -0.63 -8.86
C MET A 189 -12.17 -1.32 -8.93
N ILE A 190 -12.44 -2.05 -10.02
CA ILE A 190 -13.68 -2.83 -10.20
C ILE A 190 -13.75 -3.96 -9.16
N ALA A 191 -12.68 -4.74 -9.02
CA ALA A 191 -12.60 -5.82 -8.04
C ALA A 191 -12.80 -5.31 -6.60
N GLY A 192 -12.24 -4.14 -6.28
CA GLY A 192 -12.46 -3.47 -4.99
C GLY A 192 -13.91 -3.07 -4.75
N ARG A 193 -14.62 -2.55 -5.77
CA ARG A 193 -16.06 -2.22 -5.66
C ARG A 193 -16.94 -3.44 -5.45
N LEU A 194 -16.54 -4.59 -6.01
CA LEU A 194 -17.21 -5.87 -5.81
C LEU A 194 -16.82 -6.52 -4.47
N GLY A 195 -15.93 -5.90 -3.70
CA GLY A 195 -15.42 -6.44 -2.43
C GLY A 195 -14.55 -7.68 -2.59
N LEU A 196 -13.98 -7.91 -3.79
CA LEU A 196 -13.17 -9.09 -4.07
C LEU A 196 -11.82 -9.03 -3.33
N PRO A 197 -11.24 -10.19 -2.96
CA PRO A 197 -9.94 -10.26 -2.32
C PRO A 197 -8.84 -9.59 -3.17
N PRO A 198 -7.86 -8.87 -2.57
CA PRO A 198 -6.78 -8.23 -3.30
C PRO A 198 -6.02 -9.18 -4.24
N ALA A 199 -5.79 -10.42 -3.80
CA ALA A 199 -5.06 -11.46 -4.54
C ALA A 199 -5.70 -11.84 -5.89
N TRP A 200 -6.96 -11.49 -6.12
CA TRP A 200 -7.64 -11.76 -7.39
C TRP A 200 -7.19 -10.78 -8.46
N SER A 201 -7.07 -9.49 -8.11
CA SER A 201 -6.68 -8.42 -9.03
C SER A 201 -5.18 -8.11 -9.00
N ASP A 202 -4.51 -8.27 -7.86
CA ASP A 202 -3.08 -8.03 -7.69
C ASP A 202 -2.34 -9.36 -7.55
N LYS A 203 -1.34 -9.58 -8.42
CA LYS A 203 -0.50 -10.79 -8.40
C LYS A 203 0.75 -10.64 -7.53
N GLY A 204 1.05 -9.44 -7.05
CA GLY A 204 2.27 -9.11 -6.31
C GLY A 204 3.51 -9.10 -7.21
N ALA A 205 4.68 -9.04 -6.58
CA ALA A 205 5.97 -9.21 -7.23
C ALA A 205 6.09 -10.61 -7.86
N SER A 206 6.72 -10.70 -9.04
CA SER A 206 7.06 -12.00 -9.63
C SER A 206 7.97 -12.79 -8.67
N THR A 207 7.70 -14.08 -8.48
CA THR A 207 8.24 -14.98 -7.43
C THR A 207 9.76 -15.19 -7.41
N LYS A 208 10.57 -14.42 -8.15
CA LYS A 208 12.02 -14.60 -8.21
C LYS A 208 12.82 -14.12 -6.97
N GLN A 209 12.17 -13.57 -5.94
CA GLN A 209 12.91 -12.89 -4.83
C GLN A 209 12.64 -13.41 -3.41
N PHE A 210 11.80 -14.43 -3.21
CA PHE A 210 11.75 -15.12 -1.90
C PHE A 210 12.83 -16.20 -1.81
N THR A 211 14.10 -15.82 -1.95
CA THR A 211 15.20 -16.63 -1.41
C THR A 211 15.64 -15.95 -0.12
N GLN A 212 15.27 -16.55 1.01
CA GLN A 212 15.75 -16.13 2.33
C GLN A 212 17.29 -16.18 2.34
N PRO A 213 17.98 -15.19 2.92
CA PRO A 213 19.36 -15.42 3.34
C PRO A 213 19.35 -16.45 4.47
N HIS A 214 20.28 -17.41 4.38
CA HIS A 214 20.55 -18.45 5.36
C HIS A 214 20.94 -17.89 6.73
#